data_AF-A0A0F9RBU4-F1
#
_entry.id   AF-A0A0F9RBU4-F1
#
_cell.length_a   1.000
_cell.length_b   1.000
_cell.length_c   1.000
_cell.angle_alpha   90.00
_cell.angle_beta   90.00
_cell.angle_gamma   90.00
#
_symmetry.space_group_name_H-M   'P 1'
#
loop_
_entity.id
_entity.type
_entity.pdbx_description
1 polymer ?
#
loop_
_entity_poly.entity_id
_entity_poly.type
_entity_poly.pdbx_seq_one_letter_code
_entity_poly.pdbx_strand_id
1 'polypeptide(L)'
;MGFRSRKIGNTKLFAGVNNEKHAFTVVVGDNGSGKTELLLDIFRKYYSKYAELYKPKTQTGKDRLRWAINNKNEYEILTDILGVELPRKLICASTSQFERFQNDFRADEYPWLSEVYSYIGSKPYIQDLSPSVRIASNAIKQLLIQQTFDLRKVNALKGFLDEFGFSSVLKIKLTSTITEQDLLIISSGDIKNQKISLEAQLKLQTAAYHFEETDLLNLLSKLEAIYTSPEVLLSLSNQSLKLIPSSSQHDIEFDKRELSDLLRSGLAVVADIETLKDQPLRASYLSPNAKVRSLSARSSGEQCLFLLFLGIVASIEDNSLVLIDEPEISLHPSWQERFVDILNQSLNTYSGCHFIIATHSPLIVSNISTTNCEILNIQQNSLLDASEHYLRSSDYQLVNVFESPGHSNEYLLKISMHIYSKVKTYKFFDELDIKQLEMLNRMKQKISNDDPILELIDSLNEVFKVYGY
;
A
#
# COMPACT_ATOMS: atom_id res chain seq x y z
N MET A 1 23.41 -4.85 -2.20
CA MET A 1 22.89 -3.49 -1.90
C MET A 1 21.39 -3.49 -2.15
N GLY A 2 20.64 -2.61 -1.47
CA GLY A 2 19.20 -2.49 -1.67
C GLY A 2 18.87 -1.44 -2.73
N PHE A 3 17.73 -1.58 -3.40
CA PHE A 3 17.27 -0.60 -4.38
C PHE A 3 16.97 0.76 -3.74
N ARG A 4 17.42 1.87 -4.33
CA ARG A 4 17.13 3.24 -3.85
C ARG A 4 16.80 4.20 -4.99
N SER A 5 15.56 4.68 -5.02
CA SER A 5 15.19 5.82 -5.85
C SER A 5 15.65 7.12 -5.18
N ARG A 6 16.89 7.55 -5.42
CA ARG A 6 17.50 8.70 -4.72
C ARG A 6 17.12 10.08 -5.26
N LYS A 7 16.81 10.17 -6.55
CA LYS A 7 16.57 11.46 -7.22
C LYS A 7 15.60 11.32 -8.38
N ILE A 8 14.79 12.35 -8.56
CA ILE A 8 14.02 12.59 -9.78
C ILE A 8 14.14 14.05 -10.19
N GLY A 9 14.56 14.30 -11.44
CA GLY A 9 14.90 15.66 -11.89
C GLY A 9 15.91 16.32 -10.95
N ASN A 10 15.51 17.41 -10.30
CA ASN A 10 16.30 18.14 -9.30
C ASN A 10 15.93 17.81 -7.85
N THR A 11 14.89 17.01 -7.65
CA THR A 11 14.38 16.64 -6.32
C THR A 11 15.15 15.47 -5.77
N LYS A 12 15.80 15.66 -4.61
CA LYS A 12 16.41 14.57 -3.84
C LYS A 12 15.31 13.87 -3.06
N LEU A 13 15.16 12.57 -3.28
CA LEU A 13 14.17 11.73 -2.62
C LEU A 13 14.78 11.01 -1.41
N PHE A 14 16.06 10.61 -1.52
CA PHE A 14 16.72 9.82 -0.49
C PHE A 14 18.24 10.03 -0.43
N ALA A 15 18.78 10.45 0.70
CA ALA A 15 20.20 10.60 1.02
C ALA A 15 20.71 9.58 2.04
N GLY A 16 19.82 8.78 2.65
CA GLY A 16 20.17 7.74 3.62
C GLY A 16 21.05 6.61 3.08
N VAL A 17 21.34 5.66 3.97
CA VAL A 17 22.32 4.59 3.75
C VAL A 17 21.82 3.58 2.70
N ASN A 18 22.72 3.17 1.80
CA ASN A 18 22.46 2.04 0.91
C ASN A 18 22.79 0.73 1.63
N ASN A 19 21.76 0.00 2.09
CA ASN A 19 21.89 -1.28 2.77
C ASN A 19 20.71 -2.20 2.40
N GLU A 20 20.69 -3.41 2.93
CA GLU A 20 19.61 -4.38 2.68
C GLU A 20 18.34 -4.11 3.48
N LYS A 21 18.34 -3.13 4.41
CA LYS A 21 17.12 -2.74 5.13
C LYS A 21 16.19 -1.98 4.19
N HIS A 22 14.92 -1.88 4.56
CA HIS A 22 13.99 -0.98 3.89
C HIS A 22 14.41 0.47 4.03
N ALA A 23 14.15 1.27 3.01
CA ALA A 23 14.24 2.72 3.05
C ALA A 23 12.85 3.33 2.93
N PHE A 24 12.65 4.48 3.54
CA PHE A 24 11.40 5.22 3.48
C PHE A 24 11.67 6.69 3.13
N THR A 25 10.87 7.24 2.21
CA THR A 25 10.77 8.67 1.95
C THR A 25 9.32 9.07 2.18
N VAL A 26 9.05 9.86 3.22
CA VAL A 26 7.72 10.43 3.46
C VAL A 26 7.66 11.80 2.80
N VAL A 27 6.83 11.95 1.78
CA VAL A 27 6.65 13.20 1.03
C VAL A 27 5.52 13.99 1.66
N VAL A 28 5.84 15.20 2.12
CA VAL A 28 4.92 16.14 2.77
C VAL A 28 4.84 17.46 2.02
N GLY A 29 3.80 18.23 2.32
CA GLY A 29 3.59 19.59 1.82
C GLY A 29 2.09 19.90 1.71
N ASP A 30 1.76 21.13 1.37
CA ASP A 30 0.37 21.60 1.30
C ASP A 30 -0.50 20.89 0.25
N ASN A 31 -1.81 21.13 0.32
CA ASN A 31 -2.74 20.71 -0.71
C ASN A 31 -2.36 21.32 -2.06
N GLY A 32 -2.30 20.48 -3.11
CA GLY A 32 -1.90 20.91 -4.44
C GLY A 32 -0.39 21.12 -4.63
N SER A 33 0.46 20.80 -3.65
CA SER A 33 1.92 20.95 -3.75
C SER A 33 2.61 20.00 -4.74
N GLY A 34 1.87 19.12 -5.40
CA GLY A 34 2.40 18.20 -6.41
C GLY A 34 2.86 16.84 -5.89
N LYS A 35 2.53 16.45 -4.64
CA LYS A 35 2.90 15.14 -4.06
C LYS A 35 2.51 13.95 -4.94
N THR A 36 1.24 13.85 -5.34
CA THR A 36 0.77 12.81 -6.27
C THR A 36 1.49 12.89 -7.62
N GLU A 37 1.77 14.09 -8.14
CA GLU A 37 2.48 14.26 -9.41
C GLU A 37 3.93 13.77 -9.30
N LEU A 38 4.60 14.00 -8.17
CA LEU A 38 5.92 13.45 -7.89
C LEU A 38 5.91 11.93 -7.92
N LEU A 39 4.91 11.28 -7.29
CA LEU A 39 4.77 9.82 -7.35
C LEU A 39 4.54 9.35 -8.80
N LEU A 40 3.71 10.06 -9.57
CA LEU A 40 3.47 9.75 -10.98
C LEU A 40 4.73 9.91 -11.83
N ASP A 41 5.55 10.93 -11.59
CA ASP A 41 6.80 11.14 -12.30
C ASP A 41 7.82 10.04 -11.97
N ILE A 42 7.88 9.61 -10.71
CA ILE A 42 8.70 8.47 -10.27
C ILE A 42 8.23 7.21 -10.98
N PHE A 43 6.94 6.96 -10.99
CA PHE A 43 6.34 5.84 -11.72
C PHE A 43 6.70 5.91 -13.22
N ARG A 44 6.47 7.04 -13.90
CA ARG A 44 6.73 7.23 -15.34
C ARG A 44 8.22 7.01 -15.66
N LYS A 45 9.13 7.48 -14.81
CA LYS A 45 10.57 7.25 -14.94
C LYS A 45 10.89 5.76 -15.04
N TYR A 46 10.53 4.97 -14.03
CA TYR A 46 10.86 3.54 -14.03
C TYR A 46 10.06 2.75 -15.07
N TYR A 47 8.79 3.11 -15.27
CA TYR A 47 7.97 2.54 -16.34
C TYR A 47 8.63 2.71 -17.72
N SER A 48 9.06 3.91 -18.07
CA SER A 48 9.73 4.16 -19.35
C SER A 48 11.00 3.32 -19.52
N LYS A 49 11.74 3.08 -18.43
CA LYS A 49 12.94 2.24 -18.43
C LYS A 49 12.64 0.76 -18.60
N TYR A 50 11.55 0.26 -18.03
CA TYR A 50 11.06 -1.08 -18.36
C TYR A 50 10.63 -1.18 -19.82
N ALA A 51 9.92 -0.17 -20.34
CA ALA A 51 9.49 -0.15 -21.74
C ALA A 51 10.68 -0.10 -22.73
N GLU A 52 11.76 0.63 -22.41
CA GLU A 52 13.01 0.66 -23.21
C GLU A 52 13.65 -0.73 -23.39
N LEU A 53 13.49 -1.62 -22.39
CA LEU A 53 13.98 -2.99 -22.46
C LEU A 53 13.14 -3.86 -23.41
N TYR A 54 11.93 -3.44 -23.75
CA TYR A 54 11.09 -4.13 -24.73
C TYR A 54 11.37 -3.63 -26.14
N LYS A 55 11.95 -4.50 -26.97
CA LYS A 55 12.05 -4.28 -28.42
C LYS A 55 10.96 -5.10 -29.14
N PRO A 56 9.96 -4.46 -29.78
CA PRO A 56 8.85 -5.15 -30.45
C PRO A 56 9.22 -6.11 -31.58
N LYS A 57 10.48 -6.15 -32.03
CA LYS A 57 10.92 -6.90 -33.22
C LYS A 57 11.82 -8.10 -32.96
N THR A 58 12.15 -8.41 -31.71
CA THR A 58 12.98 -9.60 -31.40
C THR A 58 12.54 -10.22 -30.07
N GLN A 59 12.14 -11.49 -30.08
CA GLN A 59 11.83 -12.33 -28.90
C GLN A 59 12.83 -12.16 -27.74
N THR A 60 14.10 -11.86 -28.08
CA THR A 60 15.22 -11.66 -27.17
C THR A 60 15.08 -10.54 -26.13
N GLY A 61 14.23 -9.51 -26.33
CA GLY A 61 14.06 -8.43 -25.34
C GLY A 61 13.31 -8.91 -24.08
N LYS A 62 12.21 -9.63 -24.29
CA LYS A 62 11.41 -10.28 -23.23
C LYS A 62 12.25 -11.31 -22.47
N ASP A 63 13.05 -12.08 -23.21
CA ASP A 63 13.92 -13.10 -22.63
C ASP A 63 15.04 -12.50 -21.80
N ARG A 64 15.69 -11.41 -22.25
CA ARG A 64 16.77 -10.75 -21.50
C ARG A 64 16.32 -10.18 -20.16
N LEU A 65 15.16 -9.53 -20.11
CA LEU A 65 14.66 -8.96 -18.86
C LEU A 65 14.12 -10.03 -17.92
N ARG A 66 13.36 -11.03 -18.41
CA ARG A 66 12.95 -12.17 -17.58
C ARG A 66 14.15 -12.94 -17.04
N TRP A 67 15.17 -13.15 -17.87
CA TRP A 67 16.44 -13.75 -17.47
C TRP A 67 17.13 -12.92 -16.39
N ALA A 68 17.27 -11.60 -16.58
CA ALA A 68 17.89 -10.71 -15.60
C ALA A 68 17.08 -10.54 -14.29
N ILE A 69 15.74 -10.52 -14.33
CA ILE A 69 14.89 -10.52 -13.13
C ILE A 69 15.11 -11.79 -12.31
N ASN A 70 15.21 -12.93 -12.99
CA ASN A 70 15.37 -14.24 -12.35
C ASN A 70 16.80 -14.49 -11.84
N ASN A 71 17.81 -13.78 -12.37
CA ASN A 71 19.21 -13.94 -12.00
C ASN A 71 19.79 -12.71 -11.31
N LYS A 72 20.06 -12.81 -10.00
CA LYS A 72 20.55 -11.71 -9.16
C LYS A 72 21.86 -11.07 -9.67
N ASN A 73 22.76 -11.86 -10.26
CA ASN A 73 24.05 -11.40 -10.79
C ASN A 73 23.93 -10.63 -12.12
N GLU A 74 22.79 -10.73 -12.81
CA GLU A 74 22.59 -10.12 -14.14
C GLU A 74 21.71 -8.87 -14.06
N TYR A 75 21.12 -8.60 -12.90
CA TYR A 75 20.36 -7.40 -12.64
C TYR A 75 21.24 -6.14 -12.65
N GLU A 76 22.51 -6.26 -12.21
CA GLU A 76 23.51 -5.19 -12.31
C GLU A 76 23.80 -4.82 -13.78
N ILE A 77 23.79 -5.79 -14.69
CA ILE A 77 23.98 -5.56 -16.13
C ILE A 77 22.87 -4.67 -16.70
N LEU A 78 21.63 -4.81 -16.23
CA LEU A 78 20.54 -3.91 -16.64
C LEU A 78 20.80 -2.47 -16.22
N THR A 79 21.41 -2.29 -15.04
CA THR A 79 21.78 -0.96 -14.53
C THR A 79 22.84 -0.33 -15.44
N ASP A 80 23.84 -1.11 -15.87
CA ASP A 80 24.87 -0.65 -16.82
C ASP A 80 24.28 -0.27 -18.19
N ILE A 81 23.30 -1.04 -18.67
CA ILE A 81 22.64 -0.81 -19.96
C ILE A 81 21.76 0.45 -19.93
N LEU A 82 20.97 0.62 -18.87
CA LEU A 82 19.97 1.68 -18.76
C LEU A 82 20.51 2.96 -18.10
N GLY A 83 21.70 2.88 -17.48
CA GLY A 83 22.31 3.94 -16.68
C GLY A 83 21.52 4.27 -15.40
N VAL A 84 20.55 3.43 -15.02
CA VAL A 84 19.66 3.62 -13.88
C VAL A 84 19.37 2.26 -13.26
N GLU A 85 19.51 2.16 -11.94
CA GLU A 85 19.11 0.98 -11.19
C GLU A 85 17.59 0.81 -11.32
N LEU A 86 17.12 -0.40 -11.60
CA LEU A 86 15.70 -0.71 -11.68
C LEU A 86 15.20 -1.37 -10.38
N PRO A 87 13.96 -1.11 -9.95
CA PRO A 87 13.36 -1.92 -8.90
C PRO A 87 13.00 -3.31 -9.46
N ARG A 88 13.01 -4.35 -8.64
CA ARG A 88 12.50 -5.66 -9.10
C ARG A 88 10.99 -5.63 -9.32
N LYS A 89 10.29 -4.93 -8.43
CA LYS A 89 8.86 -4.69 -8.51
C LYS A 89 8.56 -3.22 -8.29
N LEU A 90 7.74 -2.63 -9.15
CA LEU A 90 7.13 -1.33 -8.98
C LEU A 90 5.69 -1.50 -8.51
N ILE A 91 5.36 -1.00 -7.33
CA ILE A 91 4.04 -1.11 -6.72
C ILE A 91 3.48 0.29 -6.54
N CYS A 92 2.32 0.57 -7.10
CA CYS A 92 1.59 1.81 -6.89
C CYS A 92 0.32 1.52 -6.11
N ALA A 93 0.14 2.20 -4.99
CA ALA A 93 -0.93 1.93 -4.06
C ALA A 93 -1.63 3.22 -3.61
N SER A 94 -2.95 3.21 -3.58
CA SER A 94 -3.74 4.31 -3.02
C SER A 94 -5.11 3.81 -2.57
N THR A 95 -5.62 4.45 -1.51
CA THR A 95 -6.98 4.24 -0.99
C THR A 95 -7.95 5.32 -1.46
N SER A 96 -7.46 6.35 -2.16
CA SER A 96 -8.26 7.44 -2.71
C SER A 96 -9.06 7.00 -3.93
N GLN A 97 -10.34 7.38 -3.99
CA GLN A 97 -11.18 7.14 -5.19
C GLN A 97 -10.75 8.00 -6.38
N PHE A 98 -10.08 9.13 -6.13
CA PHE A 98 -9.62 10.09 -7.12
C PHE A 98 -8.13 9.93 -7.44
N GLU A 99 -7.54 8.78 -7.08
CA GLU A 99 -6.15 8.48 -7.38
C GLU A 99 -5.88 8.50 -8.89
N ARG A 100 -4.63 8.77 -9.29
CA ARG A 100 -4.22 8.97 -10.69
C ARG A 100 -3.27 7.90 -11.23
N PHE A 101 -2.90 6.92 -10.42
CA PHE A 101 -2.20 5.74 -10.90
C PHE A 101 -3.05 4.99 -11.92
N GLN A 102 -2.37 4.30 -12.83
CA GLN A 102 -3.03 3.53 -13.87
C GLN A 102 -3.10 2.07 -13.44
N ASN A 103 -4.30 1.47 -13.52
CA ASN A 103 -4.49 0.06 -13.19
C ASN A 103 -3.78 -0.84 -14.21
N ASP A 104 -4.06 -0.63 -15.49
CA ASP A 104 -3.44 -1.37 -16.60
C ASP A 104 -3.02 -0.36 -17.67
N PHE A 105 -1.72 -0.28 -17.93
CA PHE A 105 -1.21 0.37 -19.15
C PHE A 105 -1.35 -0.63 -20.29
N ARG A 106 -2.02 -0.25 -21.39
CA ARG A 106 -2.20 -1.00 -22.67
C ARG A 106 -1.58 -2.40 -22.59
N ALA A 107 -2.23 -3.31 -21.86
CA ALA A 107 -1.68 -4.65 -21.60
C ALA A 107 -1.40 -5.38 -22.93
N ASP A 108 -2.14 -5.01 -23.98
CA ASP A 108 -1.97 -5.44 -25.36
C ASP A 108 -0.61 -5.05 -25.97
N GLU A 109 -0.02 -3.90 -25.59
CA GLU A 109 1.27 -3.47 -26.10
C GLU A 109 2.45 -4.14 -25.37
N TYR A 110 2.32 -4.40 -24.06
CA TYR A 110 3.40 -4.96 -23.24
C TYR A 110 2.91 -5.96 -22.17
N PRO A 111 2.49 -7.19 -22.54
CA PRO A 111 1.87 -8.13 -21.59
C PRO A 111 2.75 -8.49 -20.37
N TRP A 112 4.07 -8.47 -20.54
CA TRP A 112 5.04 -8.82 -19.50
C TRP A 112 5.21 -7.74 -18.42
N LEU A 113 4.79 -6.49 -18.67
CA LEU A 113 4.91 -5.40 -17.68
C LEU A 113 4.12 -5.70 -16.40
N SER A 114 3.08 -6.52 -16.49
CA SER A 114 2.32 -7.07 -15.35
C SER A 114 3.18 -7.89 -14.37
N GLU A 115 4.33 -8.42 -14.80
CA GLU A 115 5.27 -9.16 -13.95
C GLU A 115 6.08 -8.20 -13.06
N VAL A 116 6.37 -6.99 -13.53
CA VAL A 116 7.19 -6.01 -12.79
C VAL A 116 6.38 -4.89 -12.15
N TYR A 117 5.14 -4.67 -12.58
CA TYR A 117 4.25 -3.63 -12.05
C TYR A 117 3.05 -4.23 -11.33
N SER A 118 2.63 -3.60 -10.23
CA SER A 118 1.37 -3.91 -9.57
C SER A 118 0.68 -2.65 -9.09
N TYR A 119 -0.61 -2.57 -9.42
CA TYR A 119 -1.50 -1.53 -8.95
C TYR A 119 -2.40 -2.05 -7.82
N ILE A 120 -2.52 -1.27 -6.76
CA ILE A 120 -3.35 -1.57 -5.59
C ILE A 120 -4.24 -0.36 -5.34
N GLY A 121 -5.47 -0.42 -5.82
CA GLY A 121 -6.44 0.65 -5.64
C GLY A 121 -7.79 0.32 -6.24
N SER A 122 -8.64 1.34 -6.37
CA SER A 122 -10.03 1.16 -6.77
C SER A 122 -10.27 0.97 -8.26
N LYS A 123 -9.27 1.05 -9.14
CA LYS A 123 -9.45 0.85 -10.60
C LYS A 123 -9.26 -0.62 -11.00
N PRO A 124 -9.88 -1.09 -12.11
CA PRO A 124 -10.87 -0.38 -12.91
C PRO A 124 -12.21 -0.32 -12.18
N TYR A 125 -13.04 0.69 -12.48
CA TYR A 125 -14.38 0.75 -11.92
C TYR A 125 -15.27 -0.29 -12.61
N ILE A 126 -15.61 -1.36 -11.89
CA ILE A 126 -16.58 -2.37 -12.34
C ILE A 126 -17.89 -2.10 -11.60
N GLN A 127 -18.99 -1.88 -12.33
CA GLN A 127 -20.28 -1.46 -11.76
C GLN A 127 -20.82 -2.46 -10.73
N ASP A 128 -20.61 -3.76 -10.93
CA ASP A 128 -21.23 -4.82 -10.12
C ASP A 128 -20.36 -5.31 -8.96
N LEU A 129 -19.14 -4.79 -8.80
CA LEU A 129 -18.22 -5.18 -7.72
C LEU A 129 -17.78 -3.94 -6.94
N SER A 130 -17.77 -4.03 -5.60
CA SER A 130 -17.17 -2.98 -4.79
C SER A 130 -15.66 -2.91 -5.03
N PRO A 131 -15.01 -1.75 -4.83
CA PRO A 131 -13.54 -1.65 -4.84
C PRO A 131 -12.87 -2.64 -3.88
N SER A 132 -13.48 -2.88 -2.72
CA SER A 132 -12.96 -3.81 -1.72
C SER A 132 -12.91 -5.24 -2.22
N VAL A 133 -13.95 -5.70 -2.90
CA VAL A 133 -14.03 -7.03 -3.52
C VAL A 133 -12.97 -7.20 -4.61
N ARG A 134 -12.73 -6.16 -5.43
CA ARG A 134 -11.69 -6.21 -6.47
C ARG A 134 -10.28 -6.31 -5.90
N ILE A 135 -9.94 -5.44 -4.95
CA ILE A 135 -8.61 -5.44 -4.32
C ILE A 135 -8.39 -6.76 -3.58
N ALA A 136 -9.39 -7.23 -2.84
CA ALA A 136 -9.37 -8.54 -2.17
C ALA A 136 -9.14 -9.68 -3.17
N SER A 137 -9.94 -9.74 -4.24
CA SER A 137 -9.83 -10.79 -5.26
C SER A 137 -8.45 -10.81 -5.91
N ASN A 138 -7.93 -9.64 -6.30
CA ASN A 138 -6.61 -9.55 -6.91
C ASN A 138 -5.51 -9.95 -5.92
N ALA A 139 -5.59 -9.49 -4.66
CA ALA A 139 -4.57 -9.81 -3.69
C ALA A 139 -4.59 -11.29 -3.27
N ILE A 140 -5.77 -11.90 -3.07
CA ILE A 140 -5.90 -13.34 -2.81
C ILE A 140 -5.39 -14.14 -4.02
N LYS A 141 -5.75 -13.76 -5.24
CA LYS A 141 -5.19 -14.35 -6.47
C LYS A 141 -3.65 -14.31 -6.43
N GLN A 142 -3.06 -13.14 -6.17
CA GLN A 142 -1.59 -12.97 -6.12
C GLN A 142 -0.92 -13.78 -5.00
N LEU A 143 -1.59 -13.98 -3.86
CA LEU A 143 -1.12 -14.86 -2.78
C LEU A 143 -1.15 -16.34 -3.15
N LEU A 144 -2.05 -16.75 -4.05
CA LEU A 144 -2.25 -18.14 -4.45
C LEU A 144 -1.55 -18.53 -5.76
N ILE A 145 -0.95 -17.57 -6.49
CA ILE A 145 -0.42 -17.76 -7.85
C ILE A 145 0.75 -18.76 -8.00
N GLN A 146 1.60 -18.94 -6.98
CA GLN A 146 2.86 -19.69 -7.15
C GLN A 146 2.75 -21.18 -6.76
N GLN A 147 3.40 -22.06 -7.54
CA GLN A 147 3.46 -23.52 -7.28
C GLN A 147 4.12 -23.87 -5.95
N THR A 148 5.12 -23.08 -5.54
CA THR A 148 5.76 -23.14 -4.22
C THR A 148 5.44 -21.85 -3.47
N PHE A 149 4.84 -21.97 -2.28
CA PHE A 149 4.47 -20.81 -1.47
C PHE A 149 5.68 -19.91 -1.19
N ASP A 150 5.54 -18.60 -1.43
CA ASP A 150 6.45 -17.64 -0.81
C ASP A 150 6.05 -17.49 0.66
N LEU A 151 6.73 -18.25 1.53
CA LEU A 151 6.56 -18.19 2.97
C LEU A 151 6.73 -16.77 3.51
N ARG A 152 7.47 -15.90 2.81
CA ARG A 152 7.63 -14.49 3.20
C ARG A 152 6.31 -13.74 3.06
N LYS A 153 5.53 -13.96 2.00
CA LYS A 153 4.18 -13.35 1.84
C LYS A 153 3.23 -13.80 2.95
N VAL A 154 3.26 -15.08 3.29
CA VAL A 154 2.44 -15.64 4.38
C VAL A 154 2.82 -15.03 5.73
N ASN A 155 4.12 -14.98 6.03
CA ASN A 155 4.63 -14.39 7.27
C ASN A 155 4.33 -12.90 7.34
N ALA A 156 4.45 -12.18 6.23
CA ALA A 156 4.15 -10.76 6.16
C ALA A 156 2.66 -10.46 6.39
N LEU A 157 1.78 -11.23 5.74
CA LEU A 157 0.34 -11.09 5.95
C LEU A 157 -0.03 -11.44 7.39
N LYS A 158 0.56 -12.51 7.94
CA LYS A 158 0.32 -12.88 9.34
C LYS A 158 0.79 -11.80 10.31
N GLY A 159 2.00 -11.26 10.13
CA GLY A 159 2.53 -10.19 10.96
C GLY A 159 1.63 -8.95 10.93
N PHE A 160 1.13 -8.60 9.74
CA PHE A 160 0.09 -7.58 9.60
C PHE A 160 -1.18 -7.95 10.39
N LEU A 161 -1.76 -9.13 10.20
CA LEU A 161 -2.97 -9.53 10.93
C LEU A 161 -2.79 -9.47 12.46
N ASP A 162 -1.68 -9.98 12.97
CA ASP A 162 -1.35 -9.99 14.40
C ASP A 162 -1.29 -8.56 14.97
N GLU A 163 -0.72 -7.62 14.21
CA GLU A 163 -0.59 -6.20 14.56
C GLU A 163 -1.95 -5.47 14.67
N PHE A 164 -2.97 -5.94 13.94
CA PHE A 164 -4.35 -5.44 14.03
C PHE A 164 -5.25 -6.29 14.95
N GLY A 165 -4.69 -7.28 15.64
CA GLY A 165 -5.43 -8.19 16.51
C GLY A 165 -6.40 -9.11 15.76
N PHE A 166 -6.12 -9.39 14.49
CA PHE A 166 -6.85 -10.38 13.70
C PHE A 166 -6.21 -11.76 13.84
N SER A 167 -7.03 -12.80 13.84
CA SER A 167 -6.52 -14.18 13.78
C SER A 167 -5.78 -14.43 12.47
N SER A 168 -4.86 -15.40 12.47
CA SER A 168 -4.21 -15.89 11.26
C SER A 168 -5.14 -16.74 10.35
N VAL A 169 -6.46 -16.68 10.52
CA VAL A 169 -7.45 -17.34 9.66
C VAL A 169 -8.35 -16.30 9.03
N LEU A 170 -8.48 -16.37 7.71
CA LEU A 170 -9.40 -15.54 6.91
C LEU A 170 -10.49 -16.43 6.35
N LYS A 171 -11.75 -16.08 6.54
CA LYS A 171 -12.85 -16.75 5.85
C LYS A 171 -13.13 -16.02 4.55
N ILE A 172 -13.02 -16.71 3.43
CA ILE A 172 -13.18 -16.15 2.08
C ILE A 172 -14.51 -16.64 1.54
N LYS A 173 -15.37 -15.72 1.15
CA LYS A 173 -16.60 -16.03 0.43
C LYS A 173 -16.36 -15.81 -1.06
N LEU A 174 -16.59 -16.85 -1.84
CA LEU A 174 -16.47 -16.85 -3.29
C LEU A 174 -17.83 -16.67 -3.94
N THR A 175 -17.84 -16.10 -5.13
CA THR A 175 -18.99 -16.11 -6.02
C THR A 175 -18.53 -16.43 -7.44
N SER A 176 -19.33 -17.22 -8.15
CA SER A 176 -19.16 -17.42 -9.59
C SER A 176 -19.53 -16.14 -10.34
N THR A 177 -18.82 -15.85 -11.43
CA THR A 177 -19.19 -14.79 -12.37
C THR A 177 -20.07 -15.29 -13.51
N ILE A 178 -20.21 -16.61 -13.65
CA ILE A 178 -21.19 -17.23 -14.53
C ILE A 178 -22.46 -17.45 -13.69
N THR A 179 -23.65 -17.46 -14.29
CA THR A 179 -24.88 -17.76 -13.56
C THR A 179 -25.07 -19.28 -13.42
N GLU A 180 -25.79 -19.73 -12.40
CA GLU A 180 -26.09 -21.17 -12.23
C GLU A 180 -26.83 -21.74 -13.45
N GLN A 181 -27.73 -20.96 -14.05
CA GLN A 181 -28.45 -21.33 -15.27
C GLN A 181 -27.51 -21.48 -16.47
N ASP A 182 -26.61 -20.50 -16.69
CA ASP A 182 -25.62 -20.58 -17.76
C ASP A 182 -24.69 -21.79 -17.56
N LEU A 183 -24.29 -22.08 -16.31
CA LEU A 183 -23.45 -23.24 -16.00
C LEU A 183 -24.15 -24.56 -16.34
N LEU A 184 -25.44 -24.70 -16.02
CA LEU A 184 -26.25 -25.88 -16.38
C LEU A 184 -26.37 -26.06 -17.91
N ILE A 185 -26.50 -24.98 -18.67
CA ILE A 185 -26.50 -25.02 -20.13
C ILE A 185 -25.14 -25.50 -20.66
N ILE A 186 -24.06 -24.99 -20.08
CA ILE A 186 -22.69 -25.38 -20.46
C ILE A 186 -22.45 -26.86 -20.15
N SER A 187 -22.81 -27.32 -18.95
CA SER A 187 -22.56 -28.70 -18.51
C SER A 187 -23.46 -29.73 -19.22
N SER A 188 -24.66 -29.34 -19.64
CA SER A 188 -25.54 -30.21 -20.44
C SER A 188 -25.08 -30.37 -21.90
N GLY A 189 -24.20 -29.50 -22.40
CA GLY A 189 -23.75 -29.50 -23.79
C GLY A 189 -24.80 -29.04 -24.81
N ASP A 190 -25.98 -28.58 -24.36
CA ASP A 190 -27.12 -28.20 -25.22
C ASP A 190 -27.05 -26.74 -25.71
N ILE A 191 -25.82 -26.25 -25.95
CA ILE A 191 -25.53 -24.85 -26.34
C ILE A 191 -26.19 -24.48 -27.69
N LYS A 192 -26.55 -25.48 -28.51
CA LYS A 192 -27.24 -25.27 -29.79
C LYS A 192 -28.71 -24.88 -29.64
N ASN A 193 -29.38 -25.35 -28.58
CA ASN A 193 -30.80 -25.11 -28.35
C ASN A 193 -31.06 -24.09 -27.23
N GLN A 194 -30.12 -23.92 -26.30
CA GLN A 194 -30.19 -22.94 -25.23
C GLN A 194 -29.00 -21.97 -25.31
N LYS A 195 -29.29 -20.68 -25.35
CA LYS A 195 -28.28 -19.64 -25.56
C LYS A 195 -27.76 -19.13 -24.20
N ILE A 196 -26.48 -19.35 -23.94
CA ILE A 196 -25.75 -18.78 -22.80
C ILE A 196 -25.75 -17.24 -22.91
N SER A 197 -25.83 -16.55 -21.77
CA SER A 197 -25.81 -15.08 -21.72
C SER A 197 -24.55 -14.47 -22.37
N LEU A 198 -24.67 -13.25 -22.92
CA LEU A 198 -23.53 -12.54 -23.53
C LEU A 198 -22.41 -12.31 -22.51
N GLU A 199 -22.77 -12.03 -21.26
CA GLU A 199 -21.81 -11.84 -20.19
C GLU A 199 -21.01 -13.11 -19.91
N ALA A 200 -21.68 -14.27 -19.77
CA ALA A 200 -20.99 -15.55 -19.59
C ALA A 200 -20.11 -15.89 -20.81
N GLN A 201 -20.55 -15.58 -22.04
CA GLN A 201 -19.72 -15.76 -23.24
C GLN A 201 -18.43 -14.92 -23.18
N LEU A 202 -18.52 -13.64 -22.79
CA LEU A 202 -17.35 -12.76 -22.65
C LEU A 202 -16.39 -13.26 -21.55
N LYS A 203 -16.92 -13.74 -20.42
CA LYS A 203 -16.12 -14.33 -19.33
C LYS A 203 -15.38 -15.59 -19.78
N LEU A 204 -16.07 -16.50 -20.45
CA LEU A 204 -15.47 -17.71 -21.02
C LEU A 204 -14.40 -17.39 -22.06
N GLN A 205 -14.66 -16.41 -22.94
CA GLN A 205 -13.69 -15.96 -23.93
C GLN A 205 -12.43 -15.37 -23.28
N THR A 206 -12.60 -14.60 -22.20
CA THR A 206 -11.49 -14.05 -21.42
C THR A 206 -10.69 -15.16 -20.75
N ALA A 207 -11.37 -16.14 -20.15
CA ALA A 207 -10.73 -17.30 -19.53
C ALA A 207 -9.96 -18.16 -20.56
N ALA A 208 -10.52 -18.38 -21.74
CA ALA A 208 -9.90 -19.15 -22.82
C ALA A 208 -8.62 -18.50 -23.39
N TYR A 209 -8.37 -17.21 -23.11
CA TYR A 209 -7.11 -16.57 -23.45
C TYR A 209 -5.94 -17.06 -22.57
N HIS A 210 -6.24 -17.55 -21.37
CA HIS A 210 -5.26 -17.91 -20.34
C HIS A 210 -5.17 -19.42 -20.06
N PHE A 211 -6.15 -20.20 -20.52
CA PHE A 211 -6.30 -21.61 -20.18
C PHE A 211 -6.62 -22.44 -21.41
N GLU A 212 -6.07 -23.65 -21.48
CA GLU A 212 -6.45 -24.62 -22.50
C GLU A 212 -7.88 -25.13 -22.26
N GLU A 213 -8.51 -25.66 -23.30
CA GLU A 213 -9.91 -26.12 -23.24
C GLU A 213 -10.15 -27.15 -22.12
N THR A 214 -9.23 -28.10 -21.95
CA THR A 214 -9.33 -29.12 -20.90
C THR A 214 -9.25 -28.54 -19.50
N ASP A 215 -8.38 -27.53 -19.29
CA ASP A 215 -8.26 -26.85 -18.00
C ASP A 215 -9.52 -26.04 -17.71
N LEU A 216 -10.07 -25.36 -18.73
CA LEU A 216 -11.26 -24.55 -18.60
C LEU A 216 -12.49 -25.42 -18.26
N LEU A 217 -12.64 -26.59 -18.88
CA LEU A 217 -13.69 -27.55 -18.53
C LEU A 217 -13.53 -28.05 -17.08
N ASN A 218 -12.30 -28.33 -16.64
CA ASN A 218 -12.04 -28.69 -15.24
C ASN A 218 -12.47 -27.55 -14.30
N LEU A 219 -12.07 -26.30 -14.58
CA LEU A 219 -12.46 -25.15 -13.77
C LEU A 219 -13.97 -24.94 -13.71
N LEU A 220 -14.67 -25.10 -14.84
CA LEU A 220 -16.13 -25.00 -14.89
C LEU A 220 -16.81 -26.06 -14.03
N SER A 221 -16.30 -27.30 -14.01
CA SER A 221 -16.83 -28.36 -13.15
C SER A 221 -16.72 -28.00 -11.65
N LYS A 222 -15.75 -27.17 -11.26
CA LYS A 222 -15.57 -26.71 -9.87
C LYS A 222 -16.48 -25.55 -9.50
N LEU A 223 -17.13 -24.87 -10.45
CA LEU A 223 -18.05 -23.77 -10.13
C LEU A 223 -19.30 -24.27 -9.40
N GLU A 224 -19.71 -25.53 -9.60
CA GLU A 224 -20.82 -26.14 -8.85
C GLU A 224 -20.55 -26.13 -7.34
N ALA A 225 -19.31 -26.39 -6.93
CA ALA A 225 -18.88 -26.32 -5.53
C ALA A 225 -19.02 -24.91 -4.94
N ILE A 226 -18.89 -23.85 -5.75
CA ILE A 226 -19.05 -22.47 -5.27
C ILE A 226 -20.52 -22.16 -4.99
N TYR A 227 -21.47 -22.69 -5.76
CA TYR A 227 -22.89 -22.50 -5.47
C TYR A 227 -23.35 -23.26 -4.24
N THR A 228 -22.82 -24.46 -4.02
CA THR A 228 -23.20 -25.33 -2.88
C THR A 228 -22.46 -24.93 -1.60
N SER A 229 -21.18 -24.59 -1.68
CA SER A 229 -20.32 -24.20 -0.57
C SER A 229 -19.38 -23.03 -0.92
N PRO A 230 -19.88 -21.79 -0.91
CA PRO A 230 -19.11 -20.62 -1.36
C PRO A 230 -17.98 -20.22 -0.39
N GLU A 231 -17.87 -20.85 0.77
CA GLU A 231 -17.03 -20.37 1.86
C GLU A 231 -15.82 -21.28 2.10
N VAL A 232 -14.62 -20.70 2.04
CA VAL A 232 -13.35 -21.40 2.27
C VAL A 232 -12.53 -20.65 3.31
N LEU A 233 -11.88 -21.38 4.22
CA LEU A 233 -10.98 -20.78 5.20
C LEU A 233 -9.55 -20.81 4.70
N LEU A 234 -8.88 -19.67 4.76
CA LEU A 234 -7.47 -19.52 4.50
C LEU A 234 -6.72 -19.41 5.83
N SER A 235 -6.06 -20.49 6.23
CA SER A 235 -5.26 -20.55 7.45
C SER A 235 -3.79 -20.23 7.14
N LEU A 236 -3.28 -19.22 7.84
CA LEU A 236 -1.92 -18.70 7.73
C LEU A 236 -1.09 -19.21 8.91
N SER A 237 0.04 -19.85 8.62
CA SER A 237 1.01 -20.27 9.62
C SER A 237 2.42 -19.94 9.14
N ASN A 238 3.39 -19.92 10.06
CA ASN A 238 4.77 -19.57 9.71
C ASN A 238 5.41 -20.54 8.69
N GLN A 239 4.80 -21.70 8.46
CA GLN A 239 5.32 -22.78 7.62
C GLN A 239 4.39 -23.13 6.46
N SER A 240 3.15 -22.63 6.43
CA SER A 240 2.18 -23.01 5.41
C SER A 240 1.01 -22.04 5.34
N LEU A 241 0.48 -21.89 4.13
CA LEU A 241 -0.86 -21.40 3.84
C LEU A 241 -1.74 -22.63 3.59
N LYS A 242 -2.91 -22.79 4.21
CA LYS A 242 -3.81 -23.94 4.00
C LYS A 242 -5.23 -23.47 3.69
N LEU A 243 -5.89 -24.18 2.77
CA LEU A 243 -7.34 -24.10 2.63
C LEU A 243 -7.96 -25.12 3.57
N ILE A 244 -8.96 -24.70 4.34
CA ILE A 244 -9.66 -25.54 5.32
C ILE A 244 -11.17 -25.36 5.06
N PRO A 245 -11.95 -26.44 5.02
CA PRO A 245 -13.39 -26.34 4.81
C PRO A 245 -14.04 -25.51 5.92
N SER A 246 -15.06 -24.74 5.55
CA SER A 246 -15.82 -23.89 6.48
C SER A 246 -16.73 -24.68 7.42
N SER A 247 -17.09 -25.92 7.04
CA SER A 247 -17.90 -26.83 7.85
C SER A 247 -17.44 -28.28 7.68
N SER A 248 -17.77 -29.15 8.64
CA SER A 248 -17.48 -30.59 8.56
C SER A 248 -18.45 -31.35 7.64
N GLN A 249 -19.44 -30.68 7.05
CA GLN A 249 -20.46 -31.29 6.18
C GLN A 249 -20.11 -31.20 4.69
N HIS A 250 -19.14 -30.35 4.34
CA HIS A 250 -18.72 -30.12 2.96
C HIS A 250 -17.20 -30.16 2.87
N ASP A 251 -16.67 -31.00 1.98
CA ASP A 251 -15.26 -31.00 1.62
C ASP A 251 -14.97 -29.88 0.62
N ILE A 252 -13.74 -29.34 0.66
CA ILE A 252 -13.30 -28.40 -0.39
C ILE A 252 -13.02 -29.23 -1.64
N GLU A 253 -13.80 -29.00 -2.69
CA GLU A 253 -13.65 -29.73 -3.95
C GLU A 253 -12.51 -29.24 -4.84
N PHE A 254 -11.83 -28.16 -4.44
CA PHE A 254 -10.70 -27.60 -5.16
C PHE A 254 -9.49 -27.35 -4.25
N ASP A 255 -8.30 -27.59 -4.77
CA ASP A 255 -7.07 -27.23 -4.08
C ASP A 255 -6.72 -25.74 -4.27
N LYS A 256 -5.57 -25.33 -3.74
CA LYS A 256 -5.12 -23.93 -3.83
C LYS A 256 -4.82 -23.49 -5.26
N ARG A 257 -4.28 -24.39 -6.07
CA ARG A 257 -3.95 -24.12 -7.47
C ARG A 257 -5.24 -23.93 -8.25
N GLU A 258 -6.21 -24.81 -8.07
CA GLU A 258 -7.52 -24.71 -8.69
C GLU A 258 -8.26 -23.43 -8.25
N LEU A 259 -8.20 -23.05 -6.97
CA LEU A 259 -8.72 -21.76 -6.51
C LEU A 259 -8.00 -20.57 -7.18
N SER A 260 -6.68 -20.61 -7.28
CA SER A 260 -5.91 -19.58 -7.98
C SER A 260 -6.31 -19.48 -9.44
N ASP A 261 -6.49 -20.61 -10.12
CA ASP A 261 -6.86 -20.69 -11.53
C ASP A 261 -8.31 -20.22 -11.76
N LEU A 262 -9.24 -20.50 -10.84
CA LEU A 262 -10.59 -19.94 -10.82
C LEU A 262 -10.59 -18.40 -10.70
N LEU A 263 -9.78 -17.85 -9.80
CA LEU A 263 -9.63 -16.40 -9.65
C LEU A 263 -8.88 -15.76 -10.83
N ARG A 264 -7.90 -16.47 -11.43
CA ARG A 264 -7.12 -15.98 -12.57
C ARG A 264 -7.94 -15.96 -13.85
N SER A 265 -8.74 -16.99 -14.08
CA SER A 265 -9.67 -17.06 -15.22
C SER A 265 -10.78 -16.02 -15.12
N GLY A 266 -11.02 -15.49 -13.92
CA GLY A 266 -12.10 -14.56 -13.66
C GLY A 266 -13.48 -15.23 -13.65
N LEU A 267 -13.52 -16.58 -13.60
CA LEU A 267 -14.73 -17.38 -13.44
C LEU A 267 -15.29 -17.31 -12.01
N ALA A 268 -14.43 -17.03 -11.04
CA ALA A 268 -14.81 -16.76 -9.65
C ALA A 268 -14.14 -15.48 -9.14
N VAL A 269 -14.78 -14.82 -8.18
CA VAL A 269 -14.25 -13.66 -7.46
C VAL A 269 -14.47 -13.79 -5.95
N VAL A 270 -13.66 -13.09 -5.16
CA VAL A 270 -13.81 -13.02 -3.69
C VAL A 270 -14.89 -12.00 -3.37
N ALA A 271 -16.10 -12.48 -3.11
CA ALA A 271 -17.26 -11.66 -2.75
C ALA A 271 -17.11 -11.01 -1.38
N ASP A 272 -16.42 -11.66 -0.45
CA ASP A 272 -16.16 -11.10 0.87
C ASP A 272 -14.94 -11.77 1.55
N ILE A 273 -14.30 -11.02 2.44
CA ILE A 273 -13.30 -11.54 3.37
C ILE A 273 -13.84 -11.29 4.77
N GLU A 274 -13.97 -12.34 5.56
CA GLU A 274 -14.34 -12.23 6.96
C GLU A 274 -13.15 -12.54 7.86
N THR A 275 -13.00 -11.72 8.90
CA THR A 275 -11.88 -11.78 9.85
C THR A 275 -12.41 -12.18 11.22
N LEU A 276 -11.59 -12.90 11.99
CA LEU A 276 -11.88 -13.22 13.37
C LEU A 276 -11.09 -12.28 14.28
N LYS A 277 -11.82 -11.55 15.14
CA LYS A 277 -11.25 -10.72 16.20
C LYS A 277 -11.52 -11.43 17.53
N ASP A 278 -10.62 -11.25 18.50
CA ASP A 278 -10.80 -11.73 19.89
C ASP A 278 -10.77 -13.26 20.08
N GLN A 279 -10.21 -14.02 19.14
CA GLN A 279 -9.81 -15.43 19.33
C GLN A 279 -8.30 -15.53 19.55
N PRO A 280 -7.80 -16.61 20.20
CA PRO A 280 -6.35 -16.81 20.29
C PRO A 280 -5.75 -16.78 18.89
N LEU A 281 -4.75 -15.91 18.69
CA LEU A 281 -4.07 -15.60 17.41
C LEU A 281 -3.56 -16.84 16.64
N ARG A 282 -3.57 -18.02 17.27
CA ARG A 282 -3.06 -19.29 16.74
C ARG A 282 -4.13 -20.36 16.47
N ALA A 283 -5.42 -20.03 16.48
CA ALA A 283 -6.47 -21.01 16.15
C ALA A 283 -6.34 -21.44 14.68
N SER A 284 -6.20 -22.74 14.43
CA SER A 284 -6.10 -23.32 13.08
C SER A 284 -7.45 -23.78 12.51
N TYR A 285 -8.54 -23.51 13.21
CA TYR A 285 -9.91 -23.87 12.84
C TYR A 285 -10.89 -22.84 13.40
N LEU A 286 -12.02 -22.63 12.72
CA LEU A 286 -13.11 -21.84 13.29
C LEU A 286 -13.85 -22.68 14.33
N SER A 287 -13.95 -22.15 15.56
CA SER A 287 -14.95 -22.63 16.51
C SER A 287 -16.35 -22.34 15.97
N PRO A 288 -17.35 -23.22 16.17
CA PRO A 288 -18.75 -22.95 15.80
C PRO A 288 -19.29 -21.65 16.42
N ASN A 289 -18.74 -21.22 17.55
CA ASN A 289 -19.13 -19.99 18.26
C ASN A 289 -18.21 -18.79 17.94
N ALA A 290 -17.34 -18.91 16.94
CA ALA A 290 -16.44 -17.83 16.55
C ALA A 290 -17.23 -16.62 16.05
N LYS A 291 -16.97 -15.45 16.64
CA LYS A 291 -17.50 -14.18 16.12
C LYS A 291 -16.69 -13.77 14.91
N VAL A 292 -17.18 -14.15 13.75
CA VAL A 292 -16.63 -13.73 12.47
C VAL A 292 -17.24 -12.38 12.11
N ARG A 293 -16.44 -11.48 11.53
CA ARG A 293 -16.92 -10.20 11.02
C ARG A 293 -16.45 -9.99 9.59
N SER A 294 -17.40 -9.83 8.69
CA SER A 294 -17.17 -9.38 7.32
C SER A 294 -16.34 -8.10 7.31
N LEU A 295 -15.34 -8.04 6.43
CA LEU A 295 -14.56 -6.85 6.18
C LEU A 295 -15.46 -5.72 5.68
N SER A 296 -16.45 -6.02 4.83
CA SER A 296 -17.42 -5.02 4.36
C SER A 296 -18.27 -4.39 5.48
N ALA A 297 -18.44 -5.09 6.61
CA ALA A 297 -19.16 -4.61 7.80
C ALA A 297 -18.25 -3.91 8.83
N ARG A 298 -16.97 -3.71 8.52
CA ARG A 298 -16.01 -2.94 9.34
C ARG A 298 -16.01 -1.46 8.94
N SER A 299 -15.34 -0.62 9.73
CA SER A 299 -15.18 0.79 9.36
C SER A 299 -14.45 0.91 8.02
N SER A 300 -14.77 1.94 7.24
CA SER A 300 -14.10 2.18 5.95
C SER A 300 -12.58 2.26 6.09
N GLY A 301 -12.09 2.78 7.22
CA GLY A 301 -10.69 2.79 7.59
C GLY A 301 -10.05 1.41 7.72
N GLU A 302 -10.67 0.51 8.47
CA GLU A 302 -10.22 -0.88 8.60
C GLU A 302 -10.18 -1.57 7.24
N GLN A 303 -11.21 -1.35 6.41
CA GLN A 303 -11.27 -1.91 5.06
C GLN A 303 -10.12 -1.41 4.18
N CYS A 304 -9.95 -0.10 4.08
CA CYS A 304 -8.92 0.51 3.24
C CYS A 304 -7.53 0.04 3.65
N LEU A 305 -7.24 0.02 4.95
CA LEU A 305 -5.96 -0.41 5.48
C LEU A 305 -5.68 -1.88 5.17
N PHE A 306 -6.64 -2.75 5.47
CA PHE A 306 -6.50 -4.19 5.24
C PHE A 306 -6.23 -4.49 3.77
N LEU A 307 -6.99 -3.86 2.87
CA LEU A 307 -6.86 -4.08 1.43
C LEU A 307 -5.55 -3.52 0.87
N LEU A 308 -5.11 -2.35 1.34
CA LEU A 308 -3.83 -1.75 0.97
C LEU A 308 -2.68 -2.70 1.33
N PHE A 309 -2.62 -3.13 2.59
CA PHE A 309 -1.58 -4.04 3.06
C PHE A 309 -1.64 -5.41 2.39
N LEU A 310 -2.83 -5.98 2.25
CA LEU A 310 -3.02 -7.26 1.55
C LEU A 310 -2.49 -7.18 0.12
N GLY A 311 -2.80 -6.10 -0.60
CA GLY A 311 -2.30 -5.87 -1.96
C GLY A 311 -0.78 -5.73 -2.03
N ILE A 312 -0.19 -4.97 -1.09
CA ILE A 312 1.27 -4.75 -1.04
C ILE A 312 1.96 -6.09 -0.76
N VAL A 313 1.55 -6.80 0.29
CA VAL A 313 2.10 -8.11 0.66
C VAL A 313 1.98 -9.12 -0.48
N ALA A 314 0.85 -9.10 -1.21
CA ALA A 314 0.65 -10.02 -2.31
C ALA A 314 1.58 -9.75 -3.50
N SER A 315 2.05 -8.51 -3.66
CA SER A 315 2.82 -8.07 -4.84
C SER A 315 4.32 -7.88 -4.58
N ILE A 316 4.73 -7.67 -3.33
CA ILE A 316 6.09 -7.27 -2.97
C ILE A 316 7.13 -8.36 -3.22
N GLU A 317 8.31 -7.91 -3.65
CA GLU A 317 9.52 -8.70 -3.80
C GLU A 317 10.72 -7.97 -3.17
N ASP A 318 11.89 -8.61 -3.06
CA ASP A 318 13.11 -7.89 -2.69
C ASP A 318 13.37 -6.75 -3.68
N ASN A 319 13.97 -5.65 -3.22
CA ASN A 319 14.29 -4.49 -4.06
C ASN A 319 13.08 -3.88 -4.78
N SER A 320 11.91 -3.93 -4.15
CA SER A 320 10.70 -3.26 -4.65
C SER A 320 10.76 -1.75 -4.44
N LEU A 321 10.17 -1.00 -5.37
CA LEU A 321 9.79 0.40 -5.18
C LEU A 321 8.29 0.45 -4.94
N VAL A 322 7.88 0.92 -3.77
CA VAL A 322 6.47 1.02 -3.38
C VAL A 322 6.10 2.49 -3.26
N LEU A 323 5.16 2.96 -4.09
CA LEU A 323 4.63 4.31 -4.09
C LEU A 323 3.24 4.27 -3.46
N ILE A 324 3.05 5.00 -2.37
CA ILE A 324 1.79 5.03 -1.62
C ILE A 324 1.28 6.46 -1.58
N ASP A 325 0.05 6.69 -2.07
CA ASP A 325 -0.59 8.01 -2.08
C ASP A 325 -1.78 8.08 -1.13
N GLU A 326 -1.76 9.09 -0.26
CA GLU A 326 -2.78 9.42 0.74
C GLU A 326 -3.22 8.23 1.61
N PRO A 327 -2.29 7.47 2.22
CA PRO A 327 -2.65 6.31 3.03
C PRO A 327 -3.53 6.69 4.23
N GLU A 328 -3.50 7.93 4.72
CA GLU A 328 -4.29 8.42 5.84
C GLU A 328 -5.81 8.45 5.61
N ILE A 329 -6.26 8.36 4.35
CA ILE A 329 -7.69 8.44 4.03
C ILE A 329 -8.45 7.33 4.75
N SER A 330 -9.42 7.73 5.56
CA SER A 330 -10.24 6.88 6.42
C SER A 330 -9.48 6.17 7.56
N LEU A 331 -8.17 6.34 7.75
CA LEU A 331 -7.43 5.66 8.82
C LEU A 331 -7.70 6.28 10.19
N HIS A 332 -7.84 5.41 11.20
CA HIS A 332 -7.86 5.83 12.59
C HIS A 332 -6.50 6.48 12.97
N PRO A 333 -6.49 7.58 13.76
CA PRO A 333 -5.26 8.28 14.16
C PRO A 333 -4.14 7.36 14.68
N SER A 334 -4.48 6.40 15.55
CA SER A 334 -3.50 5.45 16.10
C SER A 334 -2.79 4.59 15.05
N TRP A 335 -3.44 4.34 13.91
CA TRP A 335 -2.83 3.59 12.81
C TRP A 335 -2.03 4.48 11.88
N GLN A 336 -2.40 5.75 11.75
CA GLN A 336 -1.58 6.73 11.03
C GLN A 336 -0.21 6.85 11.71
N GLU A 337 -0.19 6.99 13.04
CA GLU A 337 1.05 7.05 13.84
C GLU A 337 1.96 5.83 13.68
N ARG A 338 1.38 4.66 13.43
CA ARG A 338 2.15 3.41 13.30
C ARG A 338 2.36 2.98 11.85
N PHE A 339 1.86 3.71 10.86
CA PHE A 339 1.77 3.24 9.48
C PHE A 339 3.12 2.78 8.90
N VAL A 340 4.15 3.63 9.01
CA VAL A 340 5.51 3.33 8.51
C VAL A 340 6.11 2.13 9.25
N ASP A 341 5.94 2.07 10.56
CA ASP A 341 6.51 1.00 11.39
C ASP A 341 5.81 -0.34 11.14
N ILE A 342 4.48 -0.34 10.94
CA ILE A 342 3.72 -1.54 10.56
C ILE A 342 4.18 -2.05 9.20
N LEU A 343 4.40 -1.18 8.21
CA LEU A 343 4.99 -1.58 6.92
C LEU A 343 6.36 -2.21 7.12
N ASN A 344 7.26 -1.54 7.84
CA ASN A 344 8.62 -2.01 8.06
C ASN A 344 8.67 -3.35 8.82
N GLN A 345 7.85 -3.53 9.84
CA GLN A 345 7.78 -4.75 10.64
C GLN A 345 7.12 -5.90 9.89
N SER A 346 5.99 -5.65 9.22
CA SER A 346 5.26 -6.68 8.49
C SER A 346 6.04 -7.17 7.27
N LEU A 347 6.87 -6.33 6.67
CA LEU A 347 7.61 -6.65 5.44
C LEU A 347 9.09 -7.02 5.69
N ASN A 348 9.50 -7.21 6.96
CA ASN A 348 10.89 -7.45 7.36
C ASN A 348 11.57 -8.69 6.75
N THR A 349 10.79 -9.58 6.13
CA THR A 349 11.29 -10.76 5.40
C THR A 349 11.78 -10.43 3.99
N TYR A 350 11.48 -9.23 3.50
CA TYR A 350 11.98 -8.67 2.27
C TYR A 350 13.15 -7.72 2.55
N SER A 351 14.00 -7.55 1.55
CA SER A 351 15.21 -6.76 1.65
C SER A 351 15.27 -5.69 0.57
N GLY A 352 15.89 -4.56 0.90
CA GLY A 352 16.27 -3.54 -0.07
C GLY A 352 15.11 -2.77 -0.71
N CYS A 353 13.87 -2.92 -0.23
CA CYS A 353 12.75 -2.15 -0.74
C CYS A 353 12.85 -0.66 -0.37
N HIS A 354 12.30 0.21 -1.23
CA HIS A 354 12.17 1.64 -1.00
C HIS A 354 10.70 2.04 -1.05
N PHE A 355 10.18 2.58 0.04
CA PHE A 355 8.82 3.06 0.15
C PHE A 355 8.80 4.58 0.03
N ILE A 356 8.00 5.12 -0.89
CA ILE A 356 7.79 6.56 -1.03
C ILE A 356 6.32 6.83 -0.76
N ILE A 357 6.05 7.54 0.33
CA ILE A 357 4.71 7.71 0.89
C ILE A 357 4.35 9.19 0.81
N ALA A 358 3.40 9.56 -0.04
CA ALA A 358 2.84 10.90 -0.05
C ALA A 358 1.71 11.00 0.97
N THR A 359 1.79 11.97 1.87
CA THR A 359 0.79 12.16 2.92
C THR A 359 0.57 13.64 3.25
N HIS A 360 -0.65 13.94 3.70
CA HIS A 360 -1.05 15.20 4.32
C HIS A 360 -1.15 15.08 5.83
N SER A 361 -0.96 13.89 6.40
CA SER A 361 -1.16 13.65 7.82
C SER A 361 0.12 13.89 8.62
N PRO A 362 0.13 14.85 9.56
CA PRO A 362 1.23 14.98 10.52
C PRO A 362 1.37 13.77 11.45
N LEU A 363 0.30 12.97 11.61
CA LEU A 363 0.33 11.77 12.44
C LEU A 363 1.20 10.67 11.82
N ILE A 364 1.28 10.56 10.49
CA ILE A 364 2.17 9.56 9.86
C ILE A 364 3.63 9.86 10.17
N VAL A 365 3.98 11.13 10.35
CA VAL A 365 5.35 11.57 10.65
C VAL A 365 5.66 11.52 12.16
N SER A 366 4.65 11.64 13.02
CA SER A 366 4.84 11.87 14.47
C SER A 366 5.59 10.77 15.22
N ASN A 367 5.49 9.53 14.73
CA ASN A 367 5.97 8.36 15.46
C ASN A 367 6.75 7.38 14.55
N ILE A 368 7.47 7.89 13.56
CA ILE A 368 8.36 7.08 12.71
C ILE A 368 9.59 6.66 13.53
N SER A 369 9.66 5.41 13.99
CA SER A 369 10.83 4.90 14.72
C SER A 369 11.93 4.34 13.81
N THR A 370 11.63 4.20 12.52
CA THR A 370 12.53 3.59 11.54
C THR A 370 13.71 4.49 11.18
N THR A 371 14.94 4.01 11.40
CA THR A 371 16.18 4.81 11.24
C THR A 371 16.61 5.07 9.79
N ASN A 372 15.97 4.44 8.81
CA ASN A 372 16.30 4.60 7.39
C ASN A 372 15.15 5.29 6.66
N CYS A 373 14.69 6.39 7.25
CA CYS A 373 13.54 7.16 6.82
C CYS A 373 13.90 8.64 6.71
N GLU A 374 13.55 9.27 5.61
CA GLU A 374 13.70 10.69 5.39
C GLU A 374 12.35 11.33 5.04
N ILE A 375 12.18 12.60 5.39
CA ILE A 375 10.98 13.38 5.11
C ILE A 375 11.33 14.40 4.03
N LEU A 376 10.67 14.32 2.88
CA LEU A 376 10.81 15.28 1.79
C LEU A 376 9.70 16.33 1.91
N ASN A 377 10.06 17.56 2.26
CA ASN A 377 9.16 18.70 2.06
C ASN A 377 9.25 19.15 0.60
N ILE A 378 8.22 18.87 -0.18
CA ILE A 378 8.23 19.09 -1.63
C ILE A 378 8.26 20.58 -2.01
N GLN A 379 7.69 21.45 -1.17
CA GLN A 379 7.62 22.89 -1.45
C GLN A 379 8.99 23.56 -1.29
N GLN A 380 9.74 23.13 -0.28
CA GLN A 380 11.10 23.64 -0.03
C GLN A 380 12.17 22.85 -0.78
N ASN A 381 11.81 21.71 -1.37
CA ASN A 381 12.75 20.74 -1.92
C ASN A 381 13.86 20.39 -0.91
N SER A 382 13.47 20.25 0.36
CA SER A 382 14.34 19.97 1.50
C SER A 382 14.09 18.56 2.01
N LEU A 383 15.17 17.91 2.48
CA LEU A 383 15.15 16.55 2.98
C LEU A 383 15.55 16.58 4.46
N LEU A 384 14.69 16.07 5.32
CA LEU A 384 14.84 16.05 6.77
C LEU A 384 15.03 14.60 7.24
N ASP A 385 15.81 14.39 8.30
CA ASP A 385 15.94 13.09 8.95
C ASP A 385 14.70 12.83 9.83
N ALA A 386 13.98 11.73 9.58
CA ALA A 386 12.76 11.42 10.33
C ALA A 386 13.02 11.22 11.84
N SER A 387 14.24 10.82 12.23
CA SER A 387 14.60 10.59 13.63
C SER A 387 14.60 11.87 14.47
N GLU A 388 14.86 13.04 13.88
CA GLU A 388 14.79 14.34 14.57
C GLU A 388 13.34 14.74 14.92
N HIS A 389 12.38 14.14 14.20
CA HIS A 389 10.96 14.40 14.33
C HIS A 389 10.20 13.26 15.03
N TYR A 390 10.90 12.24 15.55
CA TYR A 390 10.29 11.11 16.26
C TYR A 390 9.71 11.50 17.63
N LEU A 391 8.55 10.94 17.98
CA LEU A 391 7.81 11.18 19.24
C LEU A 391 7.51 12.67 19.48
N ARG A 392 7.03 13.35 18.44
CA ARG A 392 6.60 14.75 18.52
C ARG A 392 5.12 14.88 18.24
N SER A 393 4.46 15.86 18.87
CA SER A 393 3.03 16.10 18.69
C SER A 393 2.69 16.49 17.24
N SER A 394 1.43 16.29 16.84
CA SER A 394 0.91 16.79 15.56
C SER A 394 1.19 18.28 15.37
N ASP A 395 1.00 19.10 16.41
CA ASP A 395 1.29 20.55 16.36
C ASP A 395 2.75 20.87 16.08
N TYR A 396 3.68 20.08 16.64
CA TYR A 396 5.10 20.21 16.34
C TYR A 396 5.38 19.88 14.87
N GLN A 397 4.77 18.82 14.34
CA GLN A 397 4.94 18.41 12.94
C GLN A 397 4.36 19.46 11.99
N LEU A 398 3.17 19.99 12.30
CA LEU A 398 2.53 21.04 11.52
C LEU A 398 3.44 22.26 11.36
N VAL A 399 4.20 22.62 12.40
CA VAL A 399 5.13 23.76 12.35
C VAL A 399 6.44 23.41 11.65
N ASN A 400 7.11 22.33 12.07
CA ASN A 400 8.50 22.08 11.69
C ASN A 400 8.66 21.24 10.41
N VAL A 401 7.62 20.50 10.01
CA VAL A 401 7.67 19.59 8.86
C VAL A 401 6.74 20.06 7.75
N PHE A 402 5.48 20.35 8.08
CA PHE A 402 4.47 20.77 7.11
C PHE A 402 4.46 22.28 6.87
N GLU A 403 5.03 23.05 7.78
CA GLU A 403 5.00 24.51 7.79
C GLU A 403 3.61 25.11 7.58
N SER A 404 2.61 24.50 8.20
CA SER A 404 1.20 24.86 8.11
C SER A 404 0.60 24.80 9.53
N PRO A 405 0.98 25.76 10.41
CA PRO A 405 0.50 25.77 11.80
C PRO A 405 -1.03 25.89 11.83
N GLY A 406 -1.67 25.03 12.62
CA GLY A 406 -3.10 25.12 12.89
C GLY A 406 -3.44 26.32 13.79
N HIS A 407 -4.74 26.67 13.85
CA HIS A 407 -5.22 27.72 14.73
C HIS A 407 -4.91 27.41 16.20
N SER A 408 -4.38 28.36 16.95
CA SER A 408 -3.98 28.16 18.37
C SER A 408 -3.04 26.97 18.58
N ASN A 409 -2.14 26.71 17.63
CA ASN A 409 -1.12 25.66 17.72
C ASN A 409 -0.41 25.65 19.09
N GLU A 410 -0.58 24.56 19.86
CA GLU A 410 -0.11 24.49 21.23
C GLU A 410 1.41 24.51 21.34
N TYR A 411 2.12 24.01 20.31
CA TYR A 411 3.58 24.02 20.30
C TYR A 411 4.12 25.46 20.24
N LEU A 412 3.56 26.30 19.36
CA LEU A 412 3.91 27.72 19.28
C LEU A 412 3.52 28.47 20.57
N LEU A 413 2.33 28.20 21.13
CA LEU A 413 1.90 28.80 22.39
C LEU A 413 2.85 28.45 23.55
N LYS A 414 3.24 27.18 23.68
CA LYS A 414 4.16 26.70 24.74
C LYS A 414 5.53 27.36 24.63
N ILE A 415 6.10 27.43 23.42
CA ILE A 415 7.37 28.12 23.18
C ILE A 415 7.26 29.57 23.60
N SER A 416 6.24 30.24 23.10
CA SER A 416 6.11 31.67 23.28
C SER A 416 5.88 32.03 24.76
N MET A 417 5.05 31.27 25.47
CA MET A 417 4.85 31.41 26.92
C MET A 417 6.11 31.11 27.72
N HIS A 418 6.90 30.11 27.30
CA HIS A 418 8.16 29.77 27.94
C HIS A 418 9.16 30.93 27.86
N ILE A 419 9.37 31.48 26.65
CA ILE A 419 10.23 32.65 26.43
C ILE A 419 9.73 33.83 27.27
N TYR A 420 8.43 34.14 27.18
CA TYR A 420 7.85 35.28 27.90
C TYR A 420 8.07 35.17 29.41
N SER A 421 7.77 34.01 30.00
CA SER A 421 7.93 33.76 31.43
C SER A 421 9.39 33.86 31.89
N LYS A 422 10.30 33.27 31.11
CA LYS A 422 11.73 33.29 31.38
C LYS A 422 12.28 34.71 31.32
N VAL A 423 12.03 35.44 30.24
CA VAL A 423 12.52 36.82 30.06
C VAL A 423 11.88 37.76 31.09
N LYS A 424 10.60 37.58 31.42
CA LYS A 424 9.94 38.36 32.48
C LYS A 424 10.69 38.24 33.81
N THR A 425 11.16 37.04 34.14
CA THR A 425 11.87 36.72 35.38
C THR A 425 13.33 37.17 35.36
N TYR A 426 14.07 36.77 34.32
CA TYR A 426 15.52 36.89 34.29
C TYR A 426 16.05 38.06 33.48
N LYS A 427 15.20 38.73 32.69
CA LYS A 427 15.53 39.95 31.94
C LYS A 427 16.63 39.79 30.88
N PHE A 428 16.79 38.60 30.30
CA PHE A 428 17.67 38.35 29.16
C PHE A 428 17.09 37.25 28.26
N PHE A 429 17.56 37.20 27.01
CA PHE A 429 17.32 36.11 26.06
C PHE A 429 18.60 35.28 25.87
N ASP A 430 18.51 33.96 25.86
CA ASP A 430 19.62 33.12 25.40
C ASP A 430 19.52 32.79 23.90
N GLU A 431 20.55 32.09 23.39
CA GLU A 431 20.63 31.71 21.97
C GLU A 431 19.44 30.83 21.52
N LEU A 432 18.90 30.00 22.42
CA LEU A 432 17.74 29.16 22.11
C LEU A 432 16.47 30.00 22.01
N ASP A 433 16.27 30.95 22.93
CA ASP A 433 15.13 31.86 22.91
C ASP A 433 15.12 32.69 21.63
N ILE A 434 16.29 33.19 21.19
CA ILE A 434 16.45 33.96 19.95
C ILE A 434 16.05 33.12 18.74
N LYS A 435 16.58 31.89 18.61
CA LYS A 435 16.23 30.97 17.52
C LYS A 435 14.74 30.64 17.50
N GLN A 436 14.14 30.44 18.67
CA GLN A 436 12.70 30.18 18.79
C GLN A 436 11.86 31.41 18.42
N LEU A 437 12.28 32.62 18.79
CA LEU A 437 11.61 33.86 18.39
C LEU A 437 11.71 34.09 16.87
N GLU A 438 12.85 33.80 16.25
CA GLU A 438 13.00 33.82 14.79
C GLU A 438 12.05 32.82 14.11
N MET A 439 11.94 31.61 14.65
CA MET A 439 10.98 30.60 14.16
C MET A 439 9.54 31.11 14.27
N LEU A 440 9.16 31.69 15.41
CA LEU A 440 7.83 32.27 15.63
C LEU A 440 7.53 33.37 14.60
N ASN A 441 8.48 34.29 14.39
CA ASN A 441 8.35 35.37 13.42
C ASN A 441 8.20 34.87 11.98
N ARG A 442 8.91 33.80 11.61
CA ARG A 442 8.73 33.12 10.32
C ARG A 442 7.33 32.52 10.19
N MET A 443 6.81 31.89 11.25
CA MET A 443 5.47 31.29 11.25
C MET A 443 4.35 32.33 11.24
N LYS A 444 4.60 33.55 11.73
CA LYS A 444 3.63 34.66 11.74
C LYS A 444 2.94 34.89 10.39
N GLN A 445 3.66 34.71 9.28
CA GLN A 445 3.14 34.90 7.92
C GLN A 445 2.15 33.81 7.47
N LYS A 446 2.11 32.68 8.17
CA LYS A 446 1.31 31.49 7.84
C LYS A 446 0.15 31.25 8.80
N ILE A 447 0.03 32.08 9.84
CA ILE A 447 -1.02 32.02 10.85
C ILE A 447 -2.16 32.98 10.44
N SER A 448 -3.41 32.66 10.78
CA SER A 448 -4.55 33.52 10.47
C SER A 448 -4.54 34.80 11.32
N ASN A 449 -5.06 35.91 10.76
CA ASN A 449 -5.03 37.22 11.43
C ASN A 449 -5.80 37.28 12.76
N ASP A 450 -6.73 36.36 12.98
CA ASP A 450 -7.56 36.22 14.18
C ASP A 450 -6.97 35.24 15.22
N ASP A 451 -5.82 34.64 14.95
CA ASP A 451 -5.20 33.67 15.86
C ASP A 451 -4.56 34.38 17.08
N PRO A 452 -4.87 33.95 18.32
CA PRO A 452 -4.30 34.53 19.54
C PRO A 452 -2.77 34.45 19.63
N ILE A 453 -2.12 33.55 18.88
CA ILE A 453 -0.65 33.44 18.86
C ILE A 453 -0.01 34.73 18.32
N LEU A 454 -0.67 35.44 17.39
CA LEU A 454 -0.08 36.63 16.76
C LEU A 454 0.21 37.75 17.77
N GLU A 455 -0.76 38.08 18.63
CA GLU A 455 -0.60 39.09 19.68
C GLU A 455 0.54 38.73 20.63
N LEU A 456 0.70 37.43 20.89
CA LEU A 456 1.69 36.92 21.81
C LEU A 456 3.10 36.93 21.21
N ILE A 457 3.23 36.65 19.90
CA ILE A 457 4.48 36.85 19.14
C ILE A 457 4.84 38.35 19.10
N ASP A 458 3.88 39.23 18.88
CA ASP A 458 4.12 40.68 18.85
C ASP A 458 4.57 41.21 20.20
N SER A 459 3.93 40.76 21.28
CA SER A 459 4.35 41.07 22.65
C SER A 459 5.78 40.60 22.92
N LEU A 460 6.16 39.40 22.46
CA LEU A 460 7.53 38.90 22.59
C LEU A 460 8.55 39.75 21.82
N ASN A 461 8.21 40.20 20.61
CA ASN A 461 9.07 41.08 19.83
C ASN A 461 9.29 42.43 20.52
N GLU A 462 8.27 42.99 21.18
CA GLU A 462 8.42 44.19 21.98
C GLU A 462 9.34 43.98 23.19
N VAL A 463 9.18 42.85 23.88
CA VAL A 463 10.04 42.47 25.00
C VAL A 463 11.49 42.24 24.53
N PHE A 464 11.68 41.65 23.36
CA PHE A 464 13.01 41.44 22.76
C PHE A 464 13.75 42.73 22.46
N LYS A 465 13.05 43.80 22.04
CA LYS A 465 13.68 45.13 21.84
C LYS A 465 14.29 45.70 23.13
N VAL A 466 13.79 45.28 24.30
CA VAL A 466 14.25 45.79 25.60
C VAL A 466 15.35 44.92 26.19
N TYR A 467 15.26 43.59 26.06
CA TYR A 467 16.14 42.64 26.77
C TYR A 467 16.95 41.72 25.84
N GLY A 468 16.90 41.94 24.52
CA GLY A 468 17.51 41.07 23.51
C GLY A 468 19.00 41.32 23.22
N TYR A 469 19.62 42.31 23.87
CA TYR A 469 21.02 42.68 23.68
C TYR A 469 21.76 42.77 25.01
#